data_AF-A0A5B8UAN3-F1
#
_entry.id   AF-A0A5B8UAN3-F1
#
_cell.length_a   1.000
_cell.length_b   1.000
_cell.length_c   1.000
_cell.angle_alpha   90.00
_cell.angle_beta   90.00
_cell.angle_gamma   90.00
#
_symmetry.space_group_name_H-M   'P 1'
#
loop_
_entity.id
_entity.type
_entity.pdbx_description
1 polymer ?
#
loop_
_entity_poly.entity_id
_entity_poly.type
_entity_poly.pdbx_seq_one_letter_code
_entity_poly.pdbx_strand_id
1 'polypeptide(L)'
;MISLIYGIFICVAGVVGVGWIIWMMRHGDEDRRQEDRARAFFDANGHWPDETLEDAEAERRRLAAAPASAPVSRAGSDGVV
;
A
#
# COMPACT_ATOMS: atom_id res chain seq x y z
N MET A 1 38.76 23.08 24.44
CA MET A 1 38.71 22.52 23.07
C MET A 1 37.78 21.31 22.98
N ILE A 2 37.92 20.32 23.85
CA ILE A 2 37.07 19.10 23.88
C ILE A 2 35.56 19.42 24.01
N SER A 3 35.16 20.35 24.89
CA SER A 3 33.75 20.73 25.05
C SER A 3 33.11 21.36 23.80
N LEU A 4 33.90 22.07 22.99
CA LEU A 4 33.42 22.67 21.74
C LEU A 4 33.19 21.60 20.67
N ILE A 5 34.04 20.58 20.62
CA ILE A 5 33.88 19.42 19.72
C ILE A 5 32.59 18.66 20.05
N TYR A 6 32.32 18.39 21.32
CA TYR A 6 31.07 17.74 21.74
C TYR A 6 29.84 18.61 21.46
N GLY A 7 29.94 19.92 21.66
CA GLY A 7 28.85 20.85 21.32
C GLY A 7 28.49 20.80 19.84
N ILE A 8 29.48 20.84 18.95
CA ILE A 8 29.27 20.73 17.50
C ILE A 8 28.65 19.37 17.15
N PHE A 9 29.17 18.28 17.73
CA PHE A 9 28.66 16.93 17.47
C PHE A 9 27.18 16.78 17.86
N ILE A 10 26.78 17.28 19.03
CA ILE A 10 25.39 17.24 19.49
C ILE A 10 24.48 18.07 18.58
N CYS A 11 24.92 19.26 18.16
CA CYS A 11 24.16 20.08 17.22
C CYS A 11 23.95 19.36 15.87
N VAL A 12 24.99 18.74 15.32
CA VAL A 12 24.91 17.99 14.06
C VAL A 12 23.98 16.77 14.22
N ALA A 13 24.15 16.00 15.30
CA ALA A 13 23.30 14.85 15.58
C ALA A 13 21.82 15.25 15.74
N GLY A 14 21.55 16.41 16.36
CA GLY A 14 20.20 16.96 16.47
C GLY A 14 19.59 17.29 15.10
N VAL A 15 20.31 18.00 14.24
CA VAL A 15 19.82 18.34 12.88
C VAL A 15 19.59 17.08 12.04
N VAL A 16 20.51 16.13 12.08
CA VAL A 16 20.39 14.85 11.37
C VAL A 16 19.20 14.04 11.90
N GLY A 17 19.02 13.98 13.22
CA GLY A 17 17.90 13.28 13.85
C GLY A 17 16.54 13.88 13.47
N VAL A 18 16.41 15.20 13.48
CA VAL A 18 15.18 15.88 13.04
C VAL A 18 14.91 15.61 11.56
N GLY A 19 15.94 15.69 10.70
CA GLY A 19 15.82 15.37 9.29
C GLY A 19 15.36 13.93 9.04
N TRP A 20 15.93 12.97 9.79
CA TRP A 20 15.55 11.56 9.74
C TRP A 20 14.09 11.32 10.12
N ILE A 21 13.61 11.95 11.20
CA ILE A 21 12.23 11.82 11.66
C ILE A 21 11.25 12.31 10.57
N ILE A 22 11.53 13.48 9.98
CA ILE A 22 10.69 14.04 8.90
C ILE A 22 10.71 13.12 7.67
N TRP A 23 11.88 12.59 7.32
CA TRP A 23 12.01 11.65 6.20
C TRP A 23 11.18 10.38 6.44
N MET A 24 11.27 9.81 7.65
CA MET A 24 10.54 8.60 8.04
C MET A 24 9.01 8.82 8.01
N MET A 25 8.53 9.96 8.51
CA MET A 25 7.10 10.31 8.44
C MET A 25 6.59 10.42 6.99
N ARG A 26 7.43 10.88 6.06
CA ARG A 26 7.03 10.98 4.64
C ARG A 26 7.00 9.62 3.93
N HIS A 27 7.98 8.76 4.19
CA HIS A 27 8.16 7.51 3.43
C HIS A 27 7.47 6.31 4.07
N GLY A 28 7.05 6.39 5.34
CA GLY A 28 6.37 5.28 6.03
C GLY A 28 5.00 4.88 5.46
N ASP A 29 4.35 5.78 4.70
CA ASP A 29 3.03 5.52 4.09
C ASP A 29 3.09 5.32 2.57
N GLU A 30 4.27 5.08 1.98
CA GLU A 30 4.37 4.87 0.53
C GLU A 30 3.58 3.65 0.06
N ASP A 31 3.63 2.54 0.80
CA ASP A 31 2.91 1.33 0.45
C ASP A 31 1.39 1.55 0.45
N ARG A 32 0.87 2.28 1.45
CA ARG A 32 -0.56 2.65 1.51
C ARG A 32 -0.96 3.56 0.36
N ARG A 33 -0.13 4.55 0.04
CA ARG A 33 -0.40 5.45 -1.10
C ARG A 33 -0.38 4.73 -2.44
N GLN A 34 0.45 3.71 -2.59
CA GLN A 34 0.47 2.88 -3.80
C GLN A 34 -0.81 2.03 -3.90
N GLU A 35 -1.25 1.42 -2.80
CA GLU A 35 -2.50 0.66 -2.78
C GLU A 35 -3.72 1.54 -3.08
N ASP A 36 -3.81 2.72 -2.45
CA ASP A 36 -4.91 3.66 -2.70
C ASP A 36 -4.92 4.20 -4.14
N ARG A 37 -3.75 4.39 -4.75
CA ARG A 37 -3.64 4.74 -6.17
C ARG A 37 -4.09 3.62 -7.08
N ALA A 38 -3.72 2.38 -6.78
CA ALA A 38 -4.16 1.22 -7.56
C ALA A 38 -5.67 1.04 -7.48
N ARG A 39 -6.27 1.22 -6.30
CA ARG A 39 -7.74 1.22 -6.11
C ARG A 39 -8.42 2.34 -6.88
N ALA A 40 -7.92 3.58 -6.77
CA ALA A 40 -8.47 4.70 -7.52
C ALA A 40 -8.37 4.51 -9.04
N PHE A 41 -7.29 3.86 -9.51
CA PHE A 41 -7.14 3.49 -10.92
C PHE A 41 -8.18 2.44 -11.34
N PHE A 42 -8.40 1.41 -10.51
CA PHE A 42 -9.41 0.39 -10.76
C PHE A 42 -10.83 0.98 -10.77
N ASP A 43 -11.16 1.86 -9.83
CA ASP A 43 -12.46 2.52 -9.77
C ASP A 43 -12.73 3.39 -11.01
N ALA A 44 -11.68 4.02 -11.56
CA ALA A 44 -11.78 4.88 -12.73
C ALA A 44 -11.80 4.10 -14.06
N ASN A 45 -11.01 3.02 -14.19
CA ASN A 45 -10.77 2.34 -15.46
C ASN A 45 -11.42 0.95 -15.55
N GLY A 46 -11.83 0.37 -14.41
CA GLY A 46 -12.46 -0.95 -14.36
C GLY A 46 -11.51 -2.15 -14.53
N HIS A 47 -10.20 -1.90 -14.49
CA HIS A 47 -9.12 -2.89 -14.51
C HIS A 47 -7.93 -2.41 -13.67
N TRP A 48 -7.04 -3.33 -13.30
CA TRP A 48 -5.84 -2.99 -12.54
C TRP A 48 -4.77 -2.32 -13.43
N PRO A 49 -3.86 -1.48 -12.87
CA PRO A 49 -2.87 -0.76 -13.66
C PRO A 49 -1.84 -1.64 -14.37
N ASP A 50 -1.67 -2.88 -13.92
CA ASP A 50 -0.79 -3.90 -14.48
C ASP A 50 -1.48 -4.80 -15.52
N GLU A 51 -2.81 -4.75 -15.62
CA GLU A 51 -3.60 -5.49 -16.60
C GLU A 51 -3.92 -4.61 -17.82
N THR A 52 -3.84 -5.18 -19.02
CA THR A 52 -4.40 -4.52 -20.21
C THR A 52 -5.92 -4.67 -20.24
N LEU A 53 -6.61 -3.78 -20.95
CA LEU A 53 -8.07 -3.88 -21.14
C LEU A 53 -8.47 -5.23 -21.75
N GLU A 54 -7.68 -5.75 -22.68
CA GLU A 54 -7.94 -7.05 -23.32
C GLU A 54 -7.81 -8.21 -22.33
N ASP A 55 -6.81 -8.17 -21.46
CA ASP A 55 -6.62 -9.17 -20.40
C ASP A 55 -7.77 -9.14 -19.38
N ALA A 56 -8.20 -7.94 -18.98
CA ALA A 56 -9.31 -7.76 -18.05
C ALA A 56 -10.64 -8.27 -18.64
N GLU A 57 -10.87 -8.05 -19.95
CA GLU A 57 -12.03 -8.61 -20.64
C GLU A 57 -11.94 -10.14 -20.78
N ALA A 58 -10.77 -10.67 -21.09
CA ALA A 58 -10.54 -12.11 -21.20
C ALA A 58 -10.79 -12.81 -19.87
N GLU A 59 -10.31 -12.24 -18.75
CA GLU A 59 -10.55 -12.78 -17.42
C GLU A 59 -12.02 -12.65 -17.02
N ARG A 60 -12.70 -11.53 -17.33
CA ARG A 60 -14.17 -11.43 -17.13
C ARG A 60 -14.92 -12.51 -17.90
N ARG A 61 -14.55 -12.77 -19.16
CA ARG A 61 -15.15 -13.86 -19.97
C ARG A 61 -14.86 -15.22 -19.35
N ARG A 62 -13.64 -15.45 -18.87
CA ARG A 62 -13.25 -16.68 -18.19
C ARG A 62 -14.04 -16.89 -16.91
N LEU A 63 -14.17 -15.87 -16.08
CA LEU A 63 -14.95 -15.90 -14.83
C LEU A 63 -16.44 -16.11 -15.10
N ALA A 64 -16.99 -15.51 -16.16
CA ALA A 64 -18.37 -15.74 -16.57
C ALA A 64 -18.62 -17.15 -17.12
N ALA A 65 -17.63 -17.75 -17.77
CA ALA A 65 -17.67 -19.12 -18.27
C ALA A 65 -17.30 -20.17 -17.20
N ALA A 66 -16.68 -19.74 -16.10
CA ALA A 66 -16.33 -20.63 -15.01
C ALA A 66 -17.61 -21.16 -14.32
N PRO A 67 -17.66 -22.46 -13.99
CA PRO A 67 -18.77 -22.99 -13.20
C PRO A 67 -18.84 -22.24 -11.86
N ALA A 68 -20.05 -22.03 -11.35
CA ALA A 68 -20.24 -21.41 -10.04
C ALA A 68 -19.33 -22.08 -9.01
N SER A 69 -18.44 -21.29 -8.40
CA SER A 69 -17.57 -21.78 -7.34
C SER A 69 -18.42 -22.33 -6.20
N ALA A 70 -17.92 -23.40 -5.57
CA ALA A 70 -18.59 -24.03 -4.45
C ALA A 70 -18.98 -22.96 -3.40
N PRO A 71 -20.18 -23.03 -2.79
CA PRO A 71 -20.60 -22.05 -1.82
C PRO A 71 -19.56 -21.95 -0.71
N VAL A 72 -18.95 -20.78 -0.59
CA VAL A 72 -18.03 -20.47 0.51
C VAL A 72 -18.88 -20.21 1.74
N SER A 73 -18.69 -20.98 2.81
CA SER A 73 -19.29 -20.68 4.11
C SER A 73 -18.84 -19.29 4.52
N ARG A 74 -19.75 -18.33 4.45
CA ARG A 74 -19.59 -17.04 5.11
C ARG A 74 -20.01 -17.27 6.56
N ALA A 75 -19.27 -16.70 7.52
CA ALA A 75 -19.71 -16.70 8.90
C ALA A 75 -21.16 -16.18 8.94
N GLY A 76 -22.09 -17.02 9.38
CA GLY A 76 -23.46 -16.59 9.62
C GLY A 76 -23.47 -15.52 10.71
N SER A 77 -24.57 -14.78 10.83
CA SER A 77 -24.77 -13.77 11.88
C SER A 77 -24.71 -14.33 13.31
N ASP A 78 -24.60 -15.65 13.45
CA ASP A 78 -24.49 -16.48 14.63
C ASP A 78 -23.07 -16.96 14.94
N GLY A 79 -22.09 -16.73 14.06
CA GLY A 79 -20.66 -16.85 14.37
C GLY A 79 -20.11 -18.28 14.51
N VAL A 80 -20.81 -19.30 14.01
CA VAL A 80 -20.33 -20.69 14.03
C VAL A 80 -19.94 -21.10 12.61
N VAL A 81 -18.69 -21.53 12.43
CA VAL A 81 -18.14 -22.08 11.19
C VAL A 81 -18.02 -23.59 11.32
#